data_AF-A0A2T1FWW8-F1
#
_entry.id   AF-A0A2T1FWW8-F1
#
_cell.length_a   1.000
_cell.length_b   1.000
_cell.length_c   1.000
_cell.angle_alpha   90.00
_cell.angle_beta   90.00
_cell.angle_gamma   90.00
#
_symmetry.space_group_name_H-M   'P 1'
#
loop_
_entity.id
_entity.type
_entity.pdbx_description
1 polymer ?
#
loop_
_entity_poly.entity_id
_entity_poly.type
_entity_poly.pdbx_seq_one_letter_code
_entity_poly.pdbx_strand_id
1 'polypeptide(L)'
;MLVLENLDQPKPYDAVRGGQLPPPVSGVVLGGLAGVKHRLSSSVSEHRIAALKETLNYGDAGLKIVIKICQSETGQVQQAGCELLRQRLSSIAHEKLQAFVLVSSDSESQKQNTRKILDPSPGEVPEKRLEKNHDRQLSEAQLIFETNMQQMQPNLLLLEALVASVNREEFTNELMNLWELLLSEIQEPLKALRQAVGSAISAQLRIQWQYNQAESQANQWQQRALLALQKEDESSIRLALIHKQIQFDKAAELKVDLDDQTVRVETLNRNLLAWESKITEANSKKEILKMQLHFAKVQEQINCTFSQINNIFFSP
;
A
#
# COMPACT_ATOMS: atom_id res chain seq x y z
N MET A 1 4.15 18.51 -16.23
CA MET A 1 5.61 18.29 -16.26
C MET A 1 6.07 18.28 -14.80
N LEU A 2 6.15 17.10 -14.17
CA LEU A 2 6.58 16.97 -12.79
C LEU A 2 8.10 17.08 -12.76
N VAL A 3 8.62 18.10 -12.10
CA VAL A 3 10.04 18.17 -11.74
C VAL A 3 10.23 17.09 -10.68
N LEU A 4 10.89 16.00 -11.05
CA LEU A 4 11.51 15.08 -10.09
C LEU A 4 12.55 15.91 -9.32
N GLU A 5 12.19 16.43 -8.15
CA GLU A 5 13.18 16.96 -7.22
C GLU A 5 14.15 15.82 -6.88
N ASN A 6 15.40 15.95 -7.34
CA ASN A 6 16.46 15.01 -7.05
C ASN A 6 16.75 15.03 -5.54
N LEU A 7 16.22 14.04 -4.83
CA LEU A 7 16.36 13.82 -3.38
C LEU A 7 17.83 13.67 -2.90
N ASP A 8 18.77 13.46 -3.83
CA ASP A 8 20.19 13.26 -3.56
C ASP A 8 21.05 14.52 -3.68
N GLN A 9 20.48 15.67 -4.06
CA GLN A 9 21.24 16.92 -4.16
C GLN A 9 21.25 17.71 -2.84
N PRO A 10 22.40 18.31 -2.47
CA PRO A 10 22.49 19.14 -1.27
C PRO A 10 21.57 20.36 -1.35
N LYS A 11 20.72 20.53 -0.35
CA LYS A 11 19.87 21.71 -0.13
C LYS A 11 20.66 22.85 0.54
N PRO A 12 20.19 24.10 0.47
CA PRO A 12 20.91 25.28 1.00
C PRO A 12 21.23 25.23 2.50
N TYR A 13 20.51 24.40 3.26
CA TYR A 13 20.67 24.20 4.70
C TYR A 13 21.41 22.91 5.06
N ASP A 14 21.94 22.17 4.10
CA ASP A 14 22.64 20.92 4.36
C ASP A 14 24.02 21.18 4.96
N ALA A 15 24.28 20.57 6.13
CA ALA A 15 25.59 20.60 6.75
C ALA A 15 26.61 19.82 5.89
N VAL A 16 27.40 20.55 5.09
CA VAL A 16 28.51 20.01 4.33
C VAL A 16 29.72 19.83 5.24
N ARG A 17 30.16 18.59 5.44
CA ARG A 17 31.31 18.27 6.30
C ARG A 17 32.62 18.58 5.57
N GLY A 18 33.10 19.81 5.68
CA GLY A 18 34.45 20.21 5.25
C GLY A 18 35.46 20.06 6.40
N GLY A 19 36.58 19.36 6.17
CA GLY A 19 37.75 19.47 7.04
C GLY A 19 38.51 20.77 6.74
N GLN A 20 39.31 21.26 7.69
CA GLN A 20 40.20 22.43 7.49
C GLN A 20 41.33 22.20 6.47
N LEU A 21 41.43 20.99 5.92
CA LEU A 21 42.34 20.65 4.84
C LEU A 21 41.58 20.67 3.50
N PRO A 22 42.18 21.24 2.43
CA PRO A 22 41.56 21.22 1.12
C PRO A 22 41.20 19.78 0.75
N PRO A 23 40.00 19.54 0.20
CA PRO A 23 39.55 18.20 -0.12
C PRO A 23 40.56 17.55 -1.09
N PRO A 24 40.91 16.26 -0.91
CA PRO A 24 41.67 15.54 -1.92
C PRO A 24 40.93 15.68 -3.26
N VAL A 25 41.65 15.71 -4.38
CA VAL A 25 41.13 16.02 -5.74
C VAL A 25 40.00 15.07 -6.19
N SER A 26 39.72 14.02 -5.42
CA SER A 26 38.63 13.04 -5.61
C SER A 26 37.67 12.92 -4.40
N GLY A 27 37.66 13.87 -3.46
CA GLY A 27 36.84 13.84 -2.25
C GLY A 27 35.36 14.14 -2.54
N VAL A 28 34.49 13.14 -2.33
CA VAL A 28 33.04 13.32 -2.46
C VAL A 28 32.50 14.08 -1.25
N VAL A 29 31.89 15.23 -1.51
CA VAL A 29 31.18 16.02 -0.51
C VAL A 29 29.81 15.39 -0.27
N LEU A 30 29.65 14.64 0.83
CA LEU A 30 28.37 14.02 1.20
C LEU A 30 27.40 15.07 1.77
N GLY A 31 26.72 15.80 0.89
CA GLY A 31 25.57 16.63 1.22
C GLY A 31 24.25 15.84 1.21
N GLY A 32 23.14 16.49 1.54
CA GLY A 32 21.82 15.86 1.46
C GLY A 32 21.58 14.73 2.44
N LEU A 33 20.59 13.90 2.08
CA LEU A 33 20.21 12.72 2.84
C LEU A 33 21.37 11.71 2.99
N ALA A 34 22.30 11.69 2.03
CA ALA A 34 23.51 10.87 2.10
C ALA A 34 24.44 11.32 3.25
N GLY A 35 24.62 12.64 3.41
CA GLY A 35 25.36 13.21 4.53
C GLY A 35 24.69 12.92 5.88
N VAL A 36 23.36 13.05 5.95
CA VAL A 36 22.58 12.72 7.15
C VAL A 36 22.73 11.23 7.51
N LYS A 37 22.58 10.31 6.55
CA LYS A 37 22.79 8.87 6.76
C LYS A 37 24.18 8.56 7.30
N HIS A 38 25.21 9.21 6.76
CA HIS A 38 26.58 9.04 7.25
C HIS A 38 26.72 9.50 8.71
N ARG A 39 26.11 10.62 9.11
CA ARG A 39 26.14 11.09 10.51
C ARG A 39 25.34 10.18 11.45
N LEU A 40 24.25 9.57 10.97
CA LEU A 40 23.50 8.57 11.71
C LEU A 40 24.29 7.27 11.98
N SER A 41 25.32 6.99 11.18
CA SER A 41 26.26 5.87 11.38
C SER A 41 27.40 6.18 12.36
N SER A 42 27.44 7.38 12.95
CA SER A 42 28.41 7.74 14.00
C SER A 42 28.28 6.82 15.21
N SER A 43 29.39 6.54 15.90
CA SER A 43 29.38 5.82 17.19
C SER A 43 28.87 6.68 18.36
N VAL A 44 28.89 8.01 18.20
CA VAL A 44 28.47 8.99 19.22
C VAL A 44 26.98 9.27 19.11
N SER A 45 26.21 9.02 20.17
CA SER A 45 24.75 9.21 20.21
C SER A 45 24.31 10.65 19.89
N GLU A 46 25.02 11.67 20.39
CA GLU A 46 24.70 13.08 20.15
C GLU A 46 24.74 13.45 18.65
N HIS A 47 25.75 13.01 17.92
CA HIS A 47 25.85 13.24 16.47
C HIS A 47 24.69 12.60 15.71
N ARG A 48 24.23 11.42 16.17
CA ARG A 48 23.11 10.70 15.57
C ARG A 48 21.79 11.41 15.88
N ILE A 49 21.61 11.91 17.10
CA ILE A 49 20.42 12.67 17.51
C ILE A 49 20.34 14.00 16.76
N ALA A 50 21.46 14.70 16.55
CA ALA A 50 21.50 15.91 15.74
C ALA A 50 21.10 15.61 14.29
N ALA A 51 21.68 14.56 13.69
CA ALA A 51 21.33 14.13 12.35
C ALA A 51 19.86 13.69 12.22
N LEU A 52 19.31 13.05 13.25
CA LEU A 52 17.89 12.67 13.30
C LEU A 52 16.96 13.87 13.14
N LYS A 53 17.23 15.01 13.76
CA LYS A 53 16.40 16.22 13.62
C LYS A 53 16.36 16.73 12.18
N GLU A 54 17.49 16.63 11.47
CA GLU A 54 17.60 17.06 10.08
C GLU A 54 16.90 16.10 9.11
N THR A 55 16.71 14.83 9.47
CA THR A 55 16.06 13.83 8.58
C THR A 55 14.67 14.27 8.14
N LEU A 56 13.89 14.94 9.00
CA LEU A 56 12.51 15.32 8.68
C LEU A 56 12.41 16.34 7.53
N ASN A 57 13.50 17.06 7.21
CA ASN A 57 13.56 18.01 6.10
C ASN A 57 13.56 17.32 4.71
N TYR A 58 13.66 15.99 4.68
CA TYR A 58 13.67 15.17 3.45
C TYR A 58 12.36 14.42 3.23
N GLY A 59 11.25 14.90 3.82
CA GLY A 59 9.90 14.37 3.59
C GLY A 59 9.79 12.87 3.89
N ASP A 60 9.14 12.13 3.00
CA ASP A 60 8.90 10.68 3.14
C ASP A 60 10.20 9.87 3.28
N ALA A 61 11.26 10.26 2.58
CA ALA A 61 12.55 9.58 2.64
C ALA A 61 13.20 9.74 4.02
N GLY A 62 13.06 10.92 4.61
CA GLY A 62 13.45 11.21 5.99
C GLY A 62 12.63 10.43 7.00
N LEU A 63 11.31 10.47 6.85
CA LEU A 63 10.37 9.80 7.75
C LEU A 63 10.63 8.29 7.83
N LYS A 64 10.89 7.62 6.70
CA LYS A 64 11.28 6.19 6.64
C LYS A 64 12.52 5.88 7.49
N ILE A 65 13.52 6.77 7.50
CA ILE A 65 14.73 6.59 8.30
C ILE A 65 14.41 6.65 9.79
N VAL A 66 13.59 7.63 10.22
CA VAL A 66 13.20 7.77 11.62
C VAL A 66 12.37 6.57 12.08
N ILE A 67 11.41 6.11 11.27
CA ILE A 67 10.63 4.89 11.52
C ILE A 67 11.56 3.70 11.75
N LYS A 68 12.54 3.50 10.86
CA LYS A 68 13.50 2.40 10.98
C LYS A 68 14.28 2.49 12.29
N ILE A 69 14.76 3.67 12.65
CA ILE A 69 15.50 3.89 13.91
C ILE A 69 14.63 3.56 15.14
N CYS A 70 13.36 3.95 15.12
CA CYS A 70 12.41 3.61 16.19
C CYS A 70 12.20 2.09 16.34
N GLN A 71 12.24 1.35 15.22
CA GLN A 71 12.03 -0.10 15.20
C GLN A 71 13.29 -0.91 15.51
N SER A 72 14.47 -0.50 15.01
CA SER A 72 15.69 -1.31 15.06
C SER A 72 16.67 -0.97 16.17
N GLU A 73 16.61 0.24 16.71
CA GLU A 73 17.57 0.72 17.72
C GLU A 73 16.99 0.71 19.13
N THR A 74 17.86 0.80 20.13
CA THR A 74 17.46 0.90 21.53
C THR A 74 18.22 2.03 22.24
N GLY A 75 17.66 2.57 23.31
CA GLY A 75 18.27 3.62 24.12
C GLY A 75 17.99 5.04 23.61
N GLN A 76 18.92 5.97 23.86
CA GLN A 76 18.70 7.42 23.69
C GLN A 76 18.36 7.83 22.24
N VAL A 77 18.95 7.16 21.25
CA VAL A 77 18.73 7.47 19.83
C VAL A 77 17.34 7.02 19.39
N GLN A 78 16.87 5.85 19.86
CA GLN A 78 15.50 5.39 19.64
C GLN A 78 14.49 6.33 20.29
N GLN A 79 14.71 6.73 21.55
CA GLN A 79 13.84 7.65 22.27
C GLN A 79 13.72 9.00 21.56
N ALA A 80 14.85 9.57 21.13
CA ALA A 80 14.87 10.81 20.36
C ALA A 80 14.14 10.65 19.01
N GLY A 81 14.31 9.52 18.33
CA GLY A 81 13.58 9.21 17.09
C GLY A 81 12.06 9.16 17.31
N CYS A 82 11.60 8.42 18.32
CA CYS A 82 10.17 8.30 18.63
C CYS A 82 9.54 9.65 19.03
N GLU A 83 10.26 10.45 19.81
CA GLU A 83 9.83 11.81 20.20
C GLU A 83 9.66 12.72 18.97
N LEU A 84 10.62 12.70 18.05
CA LEU A 84 10.55 13.46 16.80
C LEU A 84 9.37 13.01 15.92
N LEU A 85 9.10 11.70 15.83
CA LEU A 85 7.92 11.19 15.14
C LEU A 85 6.63 11.73 15.77
N ARG A 86 6.50 11.66 17.10
CA ARG A 86 5.30 12.15 17.80
C ARG A 86 5.04 13.63 17.53
N GLN A 87 6.06 14.48 17.65
CA GLN A 87 5.92 15.91 17.36
C GLN A 87 5.46 16.18 15.93
N ARG A 88 6.06 15.48 14.96
CA ARG A 88 5.68 15.61 13.55
C ARG A 88 4.25 15.12 13.30
N LEU A 89 3.88 13.98 13.87
CA LEU A 89 2.55 13.40 13.75
C LEU A 89 1.49 14.26 14.41
N SER A 90 1.77 14.89 15.55
CA SER A 90 0.86 15.86 16.16
C SER A 90 0.62 17.06 15.25
N SER A 91 1.67 17.62 14.64
CA SER A 91 1.51 18.70 13.65
C SER A 91 0.64 18.27 12.46
N ILE A 92 0.87 17.06 11.93
CA ILE A 92 0.06 16.50 10.83
C ILE A 92 -1.38 16.23 11.26
N ALA A 93 -1.59 15.76 12.49
CA ALA A 93 -2.92 15.55 13.06
C ALA A 93 -3.71 16.85 13.07
N HIS A 94 -3.11 17.94 13.55
CA HIS A 94 -3.75 19.24 13.55
C HIS A 94 -4.14 19.69 12.13
N GLU A 95 -3.22 19.59 11.17
CA GLU A 95 -3.48 19.97 9.77
C GLU A 95 -4.61 19.14 9.14
N LYS A 96 -4.54 17.81 9.21
CA LYS A 96 -5.55 16.90 8.62
C LYS A 96 -6.91 17.03 9.31
N LEU A 97 -6.95 17.11 10.63
CA LEU A 97 -8.21 17.22 11.38
C LEU A 97 -8.89 18.57 11.14
N GLN A 98 -8.14 19.67 11.03
CA GLN A 98 -8.70 20.97 10.67
C GLN A 98 -9.28 20.96 9.24
N ALA A 99 -8.56 20.38 8.28
CA ALA A 99 -9.05 20.24 6.91
C ALA A 99 -10.34 19.41 6.84
N PHE A 100 -10.43 18.33 7.62
CA PHE A 100 -11.63 17.49 7.69
C PHE A 100 -12.85 18.26 8.21
N VAL A 101 -12.68 19.09 9.25
CA VAL A 101 -13.76 19.92 9.80
C VAL A 101 -14.27 20.93 8.76
N LEU A 102 -13.38 21.56 7.98
CA LEU A 102 -13.76 22.52 6.93
C LEU A 102 -14.52 21.86 5.75
N VAL A 103 -14.12 20.66 5.33
CA VAL A 103 -14.82 19.92 4.26
C VAL A 103 -16.21 19.47 4.70
N SER A 104 -16.39 19.15 5.99
CA SER A 104 -17.69 18.72 6.52
C SER A 104 -18.75 19.84 6.50
N SER A 105 -18.36 21.10 6.70
CA SER A 105 -19.26 22.26 6.59
C SER A 105 -19.70 22.58 5.16
N ASP A 106 -18.90 22.22 4.15
CA ASP A 106 -19.23 22.47 2.74
C ASP A 106 -20.07 21.33 2.12
N SER A 107 -20.02 20.13 2.71
CA SER A 107 -20.67 18.91 2.18
C SER A 107 -22.20 18.87 2.31
N GLU A 108 -22.80 19.73 3.13
CA GLU A 108 -24.27 19.87 3.21
C GLU A 108 -24.86 20.61 2.00
N SER A 109 -24.05 21.38 1.25
CA SER A 109 -24.54 22.17 0.10
C SER A 109 -24.53 21.41 -1.24
N GLN A 110 -23.85 20.26 -1.34
CA GLN A 110 -23.66 19.54 -2.60
C GLN A 110 -24.45 18.22 -2.73
N LYS A 111 -25.15 17.77 -1.68
CA LYS A 111 -26.00 16.55 -1.74
C LYS A 111 -27.36 16.74 -2.44
N GLN A 112 -27.72 17.96 -2.83
CA GLN A 112 -29.03 18.23 -3.43
C GLN A 112 -29.07 18.10 -4.97
N ASN A 113 -27.94 17.95 -5.67
CA ASN A 113 -27.93 18.25 -7.11
C ASN A 113 -27.20 17.24 -8.02
N THR A 114 -27.48 15.95 -7.91
CA THR A 114 -27.33 14.99 -9.03
C THR A 114 -28.28 13.81 -8.88
N ARG A 115 -29.55 13.99 -9.25
CA ARG A 115 -30.42 12.89 -9.69
C ARG A 115 -31.14 13.35 -10.96
N LYS A 116 -30.63 12.92 -12.12
CA LYS A 116 -31.42 12.59 -13.33
C LYS A 116 -30.50 12.18 -14.49
N ILE A 117 -31.06 11.32 -15.35
CA ILE A 117 -30.65 10.93 -16.72
C ILE A 117 -29.60 9.79 -16.75
N LEU A 118 -29.76 8.63 -17.41
CA LEU A 118 -30.83 7.97 -18.20
C LEU A 118 -30.30 6.56 -18.57
N ASP A 119 -31.08 5.49 -18.42
CA ASP A 119 -30.86 4.21 -19.14
C ASP A 119 -31.43 4.34 -20.56
N PRO A 120 -30.82 3.75 -21.60
CA PRO A 120 -31.41 2.49 -22.09
C PRO A 120 -30.44 1.44 -22.69
N SER A 121 -30.72 0.18 -22.31
CA SER A 121 -30.83 -1.06 -23.10
C SER A 121 -29.66 -1.67 -23.93
N PRO A 122 -29.70 -3.01 -24.14
CA PRO A 122 -28.54 -3.84 -24.48
C PRO A 122 -28.34 -3.99 -26.00
N GLY A 123 -27.09 -3.91 -26.42
CA GLY A 123 -26.64 -4.20 -27.78
C GLY A 123 -25.60 -5.32 -27.79
N GLU A 124 -25.82 -6.30 -28.66
CA GLU A 124 -24.99 -7.48 -28.93
C GLU A 124 -23.50 -7.13 -29.18
N VAL A 125 -22.59 -7.91 -28.60
CA VAL A 125 -21.14 -7.77 -28.85
C VAL A 125 -20.64 -8.98 -29.67
N PRO A 126 -20.04 -8.76 -30.86
CA PRO A 126 -19.52 -9.84 -31.69
C PRO A 126 -18.20 -10.39 -31.13
N GLU A 127 -18.07 -11.72 -31.14
CA GLU A 127 -17.03 -12.50 -30.45
C GLU A 127 -15.57 -12.21 -30.85
N LYS A 128 -15.32 -11.44 -31.94
CA LYS A 128 -13.96 -11.04 -32.35
C LYS A 128 -13.33 -9.90 -31.55
N ARG A 129 -14.07 -9.24 -30.64
CA ARG A 129 -13.51 -8.22 -29.72
C ARG A 129 -13.02 -8.79 -28.39
N LEU A 130 -13.32 -10.05 -28.09
CA LEU A 130 -13.09 -10.63 -26.77
C LEU A 130 -11.62 -10.98 -26.50
N GLU A 131 -10.83 -11.35 -27.52
CA GLU A 131 -9.41 -11.72 -27.35
C GLU A 131 -8.56 -10.54 -26.84
N LYS A 132 -8.79 -9.31 -27.32
CA LYS A 132 -8.13 -8.09 -26.80
C LYS A 132 -8.72 -7.53 -25.50
N ASN A 133 -9.86 -8.05 -25.02
CA ASN A 133 -10.51 -7.51 -23.83
C ASN A 133 -9.92 -8.03 -22.52
N HIS A 134 -9.32 -9.23 -22.50
CA HIS A 134 -8.78 -9.80 -21.26
C HIS A 134 -7.51 -9.06 -20.80
N ASP A 135 -6.59 -8.80 -21.72
CA ASP A 135 -5.42 -7.97 -21.46
C ASP A 135 -5.79 -6.55 -21.06
N ARG A 136 -6.86 -6.02 -21.65
CA ARG A 136 -7.39 -4.71 -21.27
C ARG A 136 -7.90 -4.70 -19.83
N GLN A 137 -8.68 -5.70 -19.43
CA GLN A 137 -9.18 -5.81 -18.05
C GLN A 137 -8.06 -5.99 -17.02
N LEU A 138 -7.03 -6.78 -17.35
CA LEU A 138 -5.87 -6.94 -16.49
C LEU A 138 -5.05 -5.65 -16.39
N SER A 139 -4.86 -4.94 -17.50
CA SER A 139 -4.14 -3.66 -17.54
C SER A 139 -4.90 -2.57 -16.78
N GLU A 140 -6.23 -2.54 -16.90
CA GLU A 140 -7.09 -1.64 -16.14
C GLU A 140 -7.02 -1.94 -14.63
N ALA A 141 -7.07 -3.22 -14.25
CA ALA A 141 -6.90 -3.64 -12.86
C ALA A 141 -5.49 -3.27 -12.31
N GLN A 142 -4.44 -3.45 -13.11
CA GLN A 142 -3.08 -3.03 -12.75
C GLN A 142 -2.99 -1.51 -12.56
N LEU A 143 -3.55 -0.72 -13.48
CA LEU A 143 -3.53 0.74 -13.39
C LEU A 143 -4.30 1.23 -12.15
N ILE A 144 -5.48 0.65 -11.87
CA ILE A 144 -6.24 0.96 -10.65
C ILE A 144 -5.41 0.61 -9.41
N PHE A 145 -4.75 -0.56 -9.42
CA PHE A 145 -3.89 -0.97 -8.33
C PHE A 145 -2.76 0.01 -8.09
N GLU A 146 -1.98 0.34 -9.12
CA GLU A 146 -0.87 1.30 -9.05
C GLU A 146 -1.32 2.69 -8.59
N THR A 147 -2.43 3.17 -9.14
CA THR A 147 -2.99 4.49 -8.81
C THR A 147 -3.40 4.55 -7.34
N ASN A 148 -4.18 3.58 -6.88
CA ASN A 148 -4.64 3.55 -5.49
C ASN A 148 -3.45 3.36 -4.54
N MET A 149 -2.48 2.52 -4.89
CA MET A 149 -1.26 2.34 -4.11
C MET A 149 -0.46 3.63 -3.97
N GLN A 150 -0.27 4.37 -5.06
CA GLN A 150 0.41 5.67 -5.03
C GLN A 150 -0.32 6.68 -4.13
N GLN A 151 -1.65 6.73 -4.22
CA GLN A 151 -2.47 7.64 -3.42
C GLN A 151 -2.46 7.27 -1.93
N MET A 152 -2.43 5.98 -1.60
CA MET A 152 -2.44 5.51 -0.21
C MET A 152 -1.06 5.58 0.46
N GLN A 153 0.02 5.59 -0.32
CA GLN A 153 1.39 5.50 0.19
C GLN A 153 1.73 6.50 1.30
N PRO A 154 1.32 7.78 1.23
CA PRO A 154 1.57 8.74 2.32
C PRO A 154 0.84 8.35 3.61
N ASN A 155 -0.44 7.94 3.50
CA ASN A 155 -1.24 7.53 4.65
C ASN A 155 -0.69 6.25 5.30
N LEU A 156 -0.22 5.29 4.50
CA LEU A 156 0.43 4.09 5.02
C LEU A 156 1.72 4.45 5.77
N LEU A 157 2.52 5.37 5.26
CA LEU A 157 3.76 5.80 5.91
C LEU A 157 3.49 6.48 7.26
N LEU A 158 2.43 7.28 7.35
CA LEU A 158 1.97 7.87 8.61
C LEU A 158 1.47 6.80 9.60
N LEU A 159 0.78 5.77 9.11
CA LEU A 159 0.34 4.64 9.93
C LEU A 159 1.53 3.84 10.49
N GLU A 160 2.54 3.58 9.66
CA GLU A 160 3.80 2.94 10.09
C GLU A 160 4.54 3.80 11.12
N ALA A 161 4.55 5.13 10.95
CA ALA A 161 5.12 6.06 11.92
C ALA A 161 4.37 6.04 13.26
N LEU A 162 3.04 6.05 13.23
CA LEU A 162 2.21 5.93 14.44
C LEU A 162 2.53 4.62 15.16
N VAL A 163 2.53 3.50 14.44
CA VAL A 163 2.89 2.17 14.95
C VAL A 163 4.29 2.13 15.56
N ALA A 164 5.28 2.79 14.95
CA ALA A 164 6.64 2.84 15.47
C ALA A 164 6.76 3.71 16.74
N SER A 165 5.93 4.74 16.86
CA SER A 165 5.94 5.68 17.99
C SER A 165 5.23 5.16 19.26
N VAL A 166 4.58 4.00 19.20
CA VAL A 166 3.74 3.41 20.28
C VAL A 166 4.52 3.11 21.57
N ASN A 167 5.84 3.00 21.51
CA ASN A 167 6.65 2.62 22.67
C ASN A 167 6.83 3.81 23.66
N ARG A 168 5.86 3.96 24.56
CA ARG A 168 5.87 4.57 25.93
C ARG A 168 5.08 5.87 26.17
N GLU A 169 4.22 5.72 27.17
CA GLU A 169 3.63 6.62 28.17
C GLU A 169 2.75 7.81 27.76
N GLU A 170 2.88 8.44 26.60
CA GLU A 170 1.96 9.55 26.24
C GLU A 170 1.52 9.49 24.78
N PHE A 171 0.61 8.55 24.49
CA PHE A 171 -0.13 8.59 23.24
C PHE A 171 -1.34 9.51 23.40
N THR A 172 -1.31 10.67 22.75
CA THR A 172 -2.34 11.70 22.92
C THR A 172 -3.64 11.33 22.18
N ASN A 173 -4.77 11.90 22.63
CA ASN A 173 -6.06 11.74 21.95
C ASN A 173 -6.01 12.22 20.48
N GLU A 174 -5.21 13.23 20.19
CA GLU A 174 -5.01 13.76 18.83
C GLU A 174 -4.35 12.74 17.89
N LEU A 175 -3.30 12.06 18.37
CA LEU A 175 -2.64 11.00 17.62
C LEU A 175 -3.57 9.80 17.41
N MET A 176 -4.45 9.52 18.39
CA MET A 176 -5.48 8.49 18.28
C MET A 176 -6.50 8.85 17.21
N ASN A 177 -7.01 10.09 17.22
CA ASN A 177 -7.94 10.58 16.20
C ASN A 177 -7.31 10.58 14.80
N LEU A 178 -6.04 10.97 14.67
CA LEU A 178 -5.30 10.84 13.40
C LEU A 178 -5.22 9.38 12.95
N TRP A 179 -4.94 8.45 13.86
CA TRP A 179 -4.91 7.02 13.56
C TRP A 179 -6.27 6.52 13.04
N GLU A 180 -7.38 6.89 13.70
CA GLU A 180 -8.73 6.53 13.24
C GLU A 180 -9.04 7.12 11.86
N LEU A 181 -8.69 8.39 11.64
CA LEU A 181 -8.87 9.06 10.36
C LEU A 181 -8.10 8.35 9.25
N LEU A 182 -6.83 8.04 9.45
CA LEU A 182 -5.99 7.35 8.46
C LEU A 182 -6.53 5.95 8.14
N LEU A 183 -6.97 5.21 9.15
CA LEU A 183 -7.57 3.89 8.93
C LEU A 183 -8.86 3.97 8.12
N SER A 184 -9.68 5.01 8.35
CA SER A 184 -10.88 5.30 7.57
C SER A 184 -10.56 5.67 6.12
N GLU A 185 -9.59 6.58 5.91
CA GLU A 185 -9.10 6.99 4.58
C GLU A 185 -8.55 5.81 3.77
N ILE A 186 -8.01 4.78 4.44
CA ILE A 186 -7.45 3.57 3.83
C ILE A 186 -8.52 2.54 3.45
N GLN A 187 -9.70 2.53 4.09
CA GLN A 187 -10.72 1.49 3.87
C GLN A 187 -11.26 1.47 2.44
N GLU A 188 -11.65 2.63 1.90
CA GLU A 188 -12.26 2.70 0.56
C GLU A 188 -11.25 2.32 -0.55
N PRO A 189 -10.02 2.85 -0.56
CA PRO A 189 -8.98 2.38 -1.47
C PRO A 189 -8.68 0.88 -1.32
N LEU A 190 -8.63 0.33 -0.10
CA LEU A 190 -8.41 -1.11 0.13
C LEU A 190 -9.51 -1.96 -0.50
N LYS A 191 -10.77 -1.52 -0.39
CA LYS A 191 -11.91 -2.18 -1.03
C LYS A 191 -11.78 -2.15 -2.56
N ALA A 192 -11.40 -1.01 -3.13
CA ALA A 192 -11.15 -0.88 -4.56
C ALA A 192 -9.99 -1.78 -5.03
N LEU A 193 -8.91 -1.90 -4.25
CA LEU A 193 -7.80 -2.82 -4.53
C LEU A 193 -8.26 -4.28 -4.55
N ARG A 194 -9.04 -4.72 -3.55
CA ARG A 194 -9.63 -6.08 -3.52
C ARG A 194 -10.48 -6.36 -4.76
N GLN A 195 -11.29 -5.39 -5.17
CA GLN A 195 -12.12 -5.49 -6.37
C GLN A 195 -11.29 -5.58 -7.65
N ALA A 196 -10.25 -4.73 -7.79
CA ALA A 196 -9.35 -4.76 -8.94
C ALA A 196 -8.63 -6.11 -9.06
N VAL A 197 -8.09 -6.62 -7.94
CA VAL A 197 -7.46 -7.95 -7.88
C VAL A 197 -8.46 -9.07 -8.20
N GLY A 198 -9.70 -9.00 -7.68
CA GLY A 198 -10.75 -9.95 -8.02
C GLY A 198 -11.12 -9.94 -9.51
N SER A 199 -11.14 -8.76 -10.14
CA SER A 199 -11.35 -8.60 -11.58
C SER A 199 -10.20 -9.21 -12.39
N ALA A 200 -8.95 -9.02 -11.94
CA ALA A 200 -7.77 -9.61 -12.56
C ALA A 200 -7.78 -11.15 -12.47
N ILE A 201 -8.13 -11.71 -11.31
CA ILE A 201 -8.29 -13.16 -11.13
C ILE A 201 -9.41 -13.70 -12.03
N SER A 202 -10.52 -12.98 -12.12
CA SER A 202 -11.64 -13.39 -12.99
C SER A 202 -11.24 -13.42 -14.47
N ALA A 203 -10.44 -12.45 -14.93
CA ALA A 203 -9.89 -12.44 -16.29
C ALA A 203 -8.94 -13.62 -16.53
N GLN A 204 -8.05 -13.91 -15.58
CA GLN A 204 -7.14 -15.07 -15.63
C GLN A 204 -7.92 -16.40 -15.69
N LEU A 205 -8.92 -16.59 -14.82
CA LEU A 205 -9.76 -17.80 -14.80
C LEU A 205 -10.51 -18.00 -16.12
N ARG A 206 -10.90 -16.91 -16.78
CA ARG A 206 -11.55 -16.97 -18.08
C ARG A 206 -10.61 -17.47 -19.17
N ILE A 207 -9.38 -16.98 -19.22
CA ILE A 207 -8.35 -17.47 -20.16
C ILE A 207 -8.01 -18.93 -19.87
N GLN A 208 -7.85 -19.29 -18.59
CA GLN A 208 -7.65 -20.68 -18.18
C GLN A 208 -8.75 -21.61 -18.69
N TRP A 209 -10.02 -21.19 -18.57
CA TRP A 209 -11.15 -21.95 -19.08
C TRP A 209 -11.11 -22.10 -20.61
N GLN A 210 -10.78 -21.03 -21.34
CA GLN A 210 -10.64 -21.06 -22.80
C GLN A 210 -9.49 -21.96 -23.26
N TYR A 211 -8.36 -21.93 -22.56
CA TYR A 211 -7.22 -22.82 -22.79
C TYR A 211 -7.64 -24.29 -22.63
N ASN A 212 -8.27 -24.63 -21.49
CA ASN A 212 -8.73 -25.99 -21.22
C ASN A 212 -9.76 -26.46 -22.25
N GLN A 213 -10.63 -25.56 -22.72
CA GLN A 213 -11.60 -25.84 -23.77
C GLN A 213 -10.91 -26.16 -25.10
N ALA A 214 -9.94 -25.35 -25.53
CA ALA A 214 -9.19 -25.56 -26.77
C ALA A 214 -8.38 -26.86 -26.73
N GLU A 215 -7.72 -27.16 -25.61
CA GLU A 215 -6.99 -28.41 -25.39
C GLU A 215 -7.92 -29.64 -25.48
N SER A 216 -9.08 -29.58 -24.84
CA SER A 216 -10.11 -30.63 -24.92
C SER A 216 -10.61 -30.84 -26.36
N GLN A 217 -10.85 -29.75 -27.11
CA GLN A 217 -11.24 -29.85 -28.52
C GLN A 217 -10.14 -30.46 -29.39
N ALA A 218 -8.87 -30.08 -29.18
CA ALA A 218 -7.74 -30.69 -29.88
C ALA A 218 -7.66 -32.21 -29.63
N ASN A 219 -7.88 -32.64 -28.38
CA ASN A 219 -7.92 -34.05 -28.00
C ASN A 219 -9.09 -34.80 -28.67
N GLN A 220 -10.27 -34.19 -28.77
CA GLN A 220 -11.41 -34.77 -29.49
C GLN A 220 -11.12 -34.94 -30.98
N TRP A 221 -10.50 -33.95 -31.63
CA TRP A 221 -10.11 -34.05 -33.03
C TRP A 221 -9.04 -35.12 -33.26
N GLN A 222 -8.10 -35.27 -32.32
CA GLN A 222 -7.14 -36.38 -32.33
C GLN A 222 -7.83 -37.74 -32.26
N GLN A 223 -8.80 -37.92 -31.35
CA GLN A 223 -9.57 -39.17 -31.25
C GLN A 223 -10.34 -39.45 -32.54
N ARG A 224 -10.94 -38.44 -33.16
CA ARG A 224 -11.63 -38.58 -34.46
C ARG A 224 -10.68 -39.00 -35.57
N ALA A 225 -9.47 -38.44 -35.63
CA ALA A 225 -8.45 -38.85 -36.58
C ALA A 225 -8.04 -40.33 -36.39
N LEU A 226 -7.90 -40.79 -35.14
CA LEU A 226 -7.59 -42.19 -34.83
C LEU A 226 -8.71 -43.15 -35.23
N LEU A 227 -9.97 -42.77 -35.04
CA LEU A 227 -11.12 -43.56 -35.47
C LEU A 227 -11.25 -43.60 -37.00
N ALA A 228 -10.93 -42.50 -37.69
CA ALA A 228 -10.91 -42.46 -39.16
C ALA A 228 -9.78 -43.33 -39.74
N LEU A 229 -8.65 -43.44 -39.02
CA LEU A 229 -7.55 -44.34 -39.37
C LEU A 229 -7.99 -45.81 -39.40
N GLN A 230 -8.85 -46.23 -38.47
CA GLN A 230 -9.41 -47.60 -38.45
C GLN A 230 -10.33 -47.88 -39.64
N LYS A 231 -10.91 -46.84 -40.24
CA LYS A 231 -11.82 -46.92 -41.38
C LYS A 231 -11.12 -46.67 -42.73
N GLU A 232 -9.80 -46.43 -42.70
CA GLU A 232 -8.95 -46.14 -43.87
C GLU A 232 -9.42 -44.95 -44.73
N ASP A 233 -10.21 -44.02 -44.17
CA ASP A 233 -10.64 -42.81 -44.86
C ASP A 233 -9.63 -41.67 -44.71
N GLU A 234 -8.69 -41.59 -45.64
CA GLU A 234 -7.65 -40.57 -45.66
C GLU A 234 -8.17 -39.13 -45.65
N SER A 235 -9.33 -38.87 -46.25
CA SER A 235 -9.87 -37.51 -46.35
C SER A 235 -10.31 -36.98 -44.99
N SER A 236 -11.02 -37.82 -44.23
CA SER A 236 -11.45 -37.54 -42.86
C SER A 236 -10.27 -37.39 -41.90
N ILE A 237 -9.20 -38.19 -42.09
CA ILE A 237 -7.96 -38.07 -41.29
C ILE A 237 -7.32 -36.70 -41.50
N ARG A 238 -7.12 -36.29 -42.76
CA ARG A 238 -6.49 -34.99 -43.08
C ARG A 238 -7.27 -33.82 -42.49
N LEU A 239 -8.60 -33.82 -42.63
CA LEU A 239 -9.46 -32.77 -42.08
C LEU A 239 -9.40 -32.72 -40.54
N ALA A 240 -9.46 -33.88 -39.88
CA ALA A 240 -9.38 -33.95 -38.42
C ALA A 240 -8.02 -33.45 -37.89
N LEU A 241 -6.92 -33.75 -38.60
CA LEU A 241 -5.59 -33.25 -38.25
C LEU A 241 -5.48 -31.73 -38.41
N ILE A 242 -6.06 -31.16 -39.46
CA ILE A 242 -6.10 -29.69 -39.62
C ILE A 242 -6.86 -29.03 -38.46
N HIS A 243 -8.03 -29.55 -38.09
CA HIS A 243 -8.78 -29.02 -36.95
C HIS A 243 -8.03 -29.19 -35.62
N LYS A 244 -7.34 -30.32 -35.42
CA LYS A 244 -6.46 -30.51 -34.27
C LYS A 244 -5.39 -29.43 -34.23
N GLN A 245 -4.71 -29.18 -35.36
CA GLN A 245 -3.64 -28.19 -35.44
C GLN A 245 -4.15 -26.79 -35.07
N ILE A 246 -5.29 -26.37 -35.63
CA ILE A 246 -5.90 -25.06 -35.31
C ILE A 246 -6.19 -24.93 -33.81
N GLN A 247 -6.76 -25.95 -33.18
CA GLN A 247 -7.06 -25.92 -31.74
C GLN A 247 -5.81 -25.98 -30.88
N PHE A 248 -4.79 -26.71 -31.33
CA PHE A 248 -3.49 -26.79 -30.67
C PHE A 248 -2.76 -25.44 -30.72
N ASP A 249 -2.72 -24.79 -31.88
CA ASP A 249 -2.11 -23.47 -32.06
C ASP A 249 -2.83 -22.42 -31.18
N LYS A 250 -4.17 -22.47 -31.12
CA LYS A 250 -4.97 -21.63 -30.22
C LYS A 250 -4.65 -21.90 -28.74
N ALA A 251 -4.53 -23.17 -28.34
CA ALA A 251 -4.18 -23.52 -26.97
C ALA A 251 -2.75 -23.05 -26.62
N ALA A 252 -1.81 -23.12 -27.58
CA ALA A 252 -0.45 -22.64 -27.39
C ALA A 252 -0.39 -21.11 -27.19
N GLU A 253 -1.17 -20.34 -27.97
CA GLU A 253 -1.31 -18.89 -27.80
C GLU A 253 -1.89 -18.53 -26.43
N LEU A 254 -3.04 -19.12 -26.08
CA LEU A 254 -3.70 -18.86 -24.79
C LEU A 254 -2.84 -19.26 -23.58
N LYS A 255 -1.94 -20.24 -23.75
CA LYS A 255 -1.01 -20.64 -22.69
C LYS A 255 0.04 -19.57 -22.42
N VAL A 256 0.58 -18.94 -23.46
CA VAL A 256 1.54 -17.84 -23.30
C VAL A 256 0.89 -16.69 -22.53
N ASP A 257 -0.33 -16.31 -22.93
CA ASP A 257 -1.09 -15.27 -22.24
C ASP A 257 -1.38 -15.65 -20.78
N LEU A 258 -1.82 -16.89 -20.54
CA LEU A 258 -2.12 -17.39 -19.20
C LEU A 258 -0.90 -17.36 -18.27
N ASP A 259 0.27 -17.78 -18.76
CA ASP A 259 1.52 -17.79 -17.99
C ASP A 259 1.90 -16.34 -17.60
N ASP A 260 1.81 -15.39 -18.54
CA ASP A 260 2.05 -13.97 -18.30
C ASP A 260 1.06 -13.36 -17.29
N GLN A 261 -0.24 -13.66 -17.44
CA GLN A 261 -1.26 -13.16 -16.53
C GLN A 261 -1.14 -13.75 -15.14
N THR A 262 -0.70 -15.00 -15.02
CA THR A 262 -0.47 -15.66 -13.72
C THR A 262 0.58 -14.92 -12.90
N VAL A 263 1.73 -14.58 -13.50
CA VAL A 263 2.78 -13.82 -12.82
C VAL A 263 2.28 -12.44 -12.37
N ARG A 264 1.47 -11.77 -13.20
CA ARG A 264 0.88 -10.45 -12.88
C ARG A 264 -0.09 -10.55 -11.72
N VAL A 265 -1.03 -11.50 -11.75
CA VAL A 265 -2.03 -11.71 -10.69
C VAL A 265 -1.36 -12.12 -9.38
N GLU A 266 -0.36 -12.99 -9.41
CA GLU A 266 0.42 -13.36 -8.22
C GLU A 266 1.13 -12.16 -7.59
N THR A 267 1.66 -11.26 -8.42
CA THR A 267 2.31 -10.04 -7.95
C THR A 267 1.32 -9.09 -7.30
N LEU A 268 0.15 -8.88 -7.93
CA LEU A 268 -0.94 -8.08 -7.35
C LEU A 268 -1.43 -8.66 -6.01
N ASN A 269 -1.64 -9.98 -5.95
CA ASN A 269 -2.06 -10.68 -4.73
C ASN A 269 -1.01 -10.56 -3.62
N ARG A 270 0.27 -10.78 -3.91
CA ARG A 270 1.35 -10.64 -2.91
C ARG A 270 1.41 -9.23 -2.35
N ASN A 271 1.28 -8.23 -3.22
CA ASN A 271 1.27 -6.83 -2.80
C ASN A 271 0.03 -6.52 -1.94
N LEU A 272 -1.16 -6.96 -2.36
CA LEU A 272 -2.40 -6.78 -1.58
C LEU A 272 -2.28 -7.41 -0.19
N LEU A 273 -1.84 -8.66 -0.10
CA LEU A 273 -1.69 -9.38 1.17
C LEU A 273 -0.69 -8.71 2.11
N ALA A 274 0.45 -8.24 1.58
CA ALA A 274 1.43 -7.51 2.38
C ALA A 274 0.83 -6.23 2.98
N TRP A 275 -0.03 -5.54 2.23
CA TRP A 275 -0.71 -4.33 2.68
C TRP A 275 -1.81 -4.62 3.69
N GLU A 276 -2.64 -5.64 3.44
CA GLU A 276 -3.65 -6.10 4.39
C GLU A 276 -3.03 -6.49 5.72
N SER A 277 -1.90 -7.21 5.68
CA SER A 277 -1.14 -7.55 6.89
C SER A 277 -0.73 -6.31 7.68
N LYS A 278 -0.14 -5.29 7.03
CA LYS A 278 0.24 -4.04 7.70
C LYS A 278 -0.95 -3.30 8.33
N ILE A 279 -2.08 -3.26 7.62
CA ILE A 279 -3.30 -2.62 8.12
C ILE A 279 -3.87 -3.38 9.32
N THR A 280 -3.87 -4.72 9.27
CA THR A 280 -4.33 -5.55 10.40
C THR A 280 -3.41 -5.40 11.62
N GLU A 281 -2.10 -5.33 11.42
CA GLU A 281 -1.15 -5.07 12.51
C GLU A 281 -1.41 -3.69 13.15
N ALA A 282 -1.56 -2.65 12.33
CA ALA A 282 -1.86 -1.31 12.82
C ALA A 282 -3.19 -1.26 13.59
N ASN A 283 -4.24 -1.93 13.09
CA ASN A 283 -5.52 -2.04 13.79
C ASN A 283 -5.37 -2.76 15.14
N SER A 284 -4.64 -3.87 15.19
CA SER A 284 -4.42 -4.60 16.44
C SER A 284 -3.72 -3.74 17.49
N LYS A 285 -2.70 -2.98 17.10
CA LYS A 285 -1.96 -2.05 17.97
C LYS A 285 -2.85 -0.91 18.45
N LYS A 286 -3.67 -0.35 17.56
CA LYS A 286 -4.66 0.68 17.92
C LYS A 286 -5.62 0.17 19.00
N GLU A 287 -6.22 -1.01 18.83
CA GLU A 287 -7.17 -1.55 19.80
C GLU A 287 -6.52 -1.82 21.15
N ILE A 288 -5.27 -2.32 21.17
CA ILE A 288 -4.48 -2.47 22.39
C ILE A 288 -4.30 -1.12 23.09
N LEU A 289 -3.92 -0.07 22.35
CA LEU A 289 -3.73 1.27 22.92
C LEU A 289 -5.01 1.87 23.47
N LYS A 290 -6.11 1.71 22.73
CA LYS A 290 -7.42 2.16 23.18
C LYS A 290 -7.83 1.50 24.49
N MET A 291 -7.58 0.20 24.63
CA MET A 291 -7.80 -0.53 25.89
C MET A 291 -6.92 -0.01 27.02
N GLN A 292 -5.63 0.24 26.76
CA GLN A 292 -4.70 0.78 27.75
C GLN A 292 -5.11 2.18 28.24
N LEU A 293 -5.49 3.08 27.32
CA LEU A 293 -5.99 4.41 27.63
C LEU A 293 -7.28 4.36 28.46
N HIS A 294 -8.20 3.47 28.08
CA HIS A 294 -9.43 3.26 28.85
C HIS A 294 -9.12 2.75 30.26
N PHE A 295 -8.21 1.78 30.40
CA PHE A 295 -7.80 1.26 31.70
C PHE A 295 -7.14 2.33 32.58
N ALA A 296 -6.22 3.13 32.02
CA ALA A 296 -5.58 4.24 32.72
C ALA A 296 -6.61 5.26 33.22
N LYS A 297 -7.57 5.65 32.37
CA LYS A 297 -8.65 6.56 32.73
C LYS A 297 -9.56 6.00 33.84
N VAL A 298 -9.90 4.72 33.77
CA VAL A 298 -10.68 4.05 34.82
C VAL A 298 -9.90 4.02 36.13
N GLN A 299 -8.59 3.76 36.09
CA GLN A 299 -7.75 3.77 37.29
C GLN A 299 -7.66 5.16 37.92
N GLU A 300 -7.52 6.21 37.12
CA GLU A 300 -7.58 7.60 37.61
C GLU A 300 -8.92 7.92 38.27
N GLN A 301 -10.03 7.52 37.65
CA GLN A 301 -11.36 7.72 38.22
C GLN A 301 -11.52 6.98 39.55
N ILE A 302 -11.01 5.75 39.67
CA ILE A 302 -11.00 4.99 40.93
C ILE A 302 -10.16 5.71 41.99
N ASN A 303 -8.98 6.22 41.63
CA ASN A 303 -8.11 6.95 42.56
C ASN A 303 -8.76 8.27 43.02
N CYS A 304 -9.45 8.97 42.12
CA CYS A 304 -10.21 10.18 42.41
C CYS A 304 -11.40 9.88 43.32
N THR A 305 -12.20 8.86 43.03
CA THR A 305 -13.32 8.48 43.90
C THR A 305 -12.83 7.98 45.25
N PHE A 306 -11.73 7.22 45.31
CA PHE A 306 -11.10 6.81 46.56
C PHE A 306 -10.62 8.02 47.38
N SER A 307 -9.98 9.00 46.74
CA SER A 307 -9.54 10.23 47.42
C SER A 307 -10.72 11.09 47.89
N GLN A 308 -11.79 11.18 47.08
CA GLN A 308 -13.02 11.88 47.46
C GLN A 308 -13.71 11.20 48.64
N ILE A 309 -13.82 9.87 48.63
CA ILE A 309 -14.33 9.06 49.75
C ILE A 309 -13.43 9.27 50.97
N ASN A 310 -12.11 9.22 50.82
CA ASN A 310 -11.18 9.41 51.92
C ASN A 310 -11.33 10.81 52.55
N ASN A 311 -11.49 11.86 51.74
CA ASN A 311 -11.75 13.21 52.23
C ASN A 311 -13.12 13.35 52.92
N ILE A 312 -14.15 12.64 52.45
CA ILE A 312 -15.49 12.67 53.06
C ILE A 312 -15.52 11.92 54.40
N PHE A 313 -14.82 10.80 54.51
CA PHE A 313 -14.88 9.91 55.68
C PHE A 313 -13.76 10.12 56.71
N PHE A 314 -12.62 10.72 56.32
CA PHE A 314 -11.42 10.81 57.16
C PHE A 314 -10.81 12.23 57.23
N SER A 315 -11.59 13.28 56.96
CA SER A 315 -11.14 14.65 57.30
C SER A 315 -11.10 14.83 58.84
N PRO A 316 -10.07 15.52 59.39
CA PRO A 316 -9.88 15.70 60.83
C PRO A 316 -10.94 16.56 61.53
#